data_AF-A0A519EWC6-F1
#
_entry.id   AF-A0A519EWC6-F1
#
_cell.length_a   1.000
_cell.length_b   1.000
_cell.length_c   1.000
_cell.angle_alpha   90.00
_cell.angle_beta   90.00
_cell.angle_gamma   90.00
#
_symmetry.space_group_name_H-M   'P 1'
#
loop_
_entity.id
_entity.type
_entity.pdbx_description
1 polymer ?
#
loop_
_entity_poly.entity_id
_entity_poly.type
_entity_poly.pdbx_seq_one_letter_code
_entity_poly.pdbx_strand_id
1 'polypeptide(L)'
;MKARVAPGGFEFEIEPTQTLLRAAEAAGIQLPSSCRNGTCRTCICLLREGEVRHQIDWPGLSAEEKVEGWILPCVALPLSDVALEAPNAFSLFAD
;
A
#
# COMPACT_ATOMS: atom_id res chain seq x y z
N MET A 1 -6.33 12.16 2.38
CA MET A 1 -6.21 11.57 1.01
C MET A 1 -6.97 10.26 1.03
N LYS A 2 -7.42 9.77 -0.11
CA LYS A 2 -8.17 8.51 -0.19
C LYS A 2 -7.35 7.41 -0.82
N ALA A 3 -7.49 6.19 -0.31
CA ALA A 3 -7.08 4.97 -1.01
C ALA A 3 -8.31 4.18 -1.46
N ARG A 4 -8.21 3.60 -2.65
CA ARG A 4 -9.08 2.53 -3.15
C ARG A 4 -8.25 1.27 -3.34
N VAL A 5 -8.78 0.11 -2.98
CA VAL A 5 -8.10 -1.19 -3.11
C VAL A 5 -8.96 -2.17 -3.90
N ALA A 6 -8.47 -2.56 -5.08
CA ALA A 6 -9.07 -3.56 -5.94
C ALA A 6 -8.42 -4.95 -5.72
N PRO A 7 -9.17 -6.05 -5.96
CA PRO A 7 -10.56 -6.11 -6.42
C PRO A 7 -11.59 -6.02 -5.28
N GLY A 8 -11.16 -5.99 -4.01
CA GLY A 8 -12.06 -6.00 -2.85
C GLY A 8 -12.99 -4.79 -2.71
N GLY A 9 -12.74 -3.71 -3.47
CA GLY A 9 -13.57 -2.51 -3.46
C GLY A 9 -13.45 -1.73 -2.15
N PHE A 10 -12.34 -1.88 -1.43
CA PHE A 10 -12.14 -1.22 -0.15
C PHE A 10 -11.74 0.23 -0.35
N GLU A 11 -12.27 1.13 0.48
CA GLU A 11 -11.89 2.54 0.49
C GLU A 11 -11.61 3.01 1.92
N PHE A 12 -10.59 3.85 2.08
CA PHE A 12 -10.25 4.44 3.38
C PHE A 12 -9.51 5.77 3.25
N GLU A 13 -9.61 6.58 4.31
CA GLU A 13 -8.85 7.81 4.46
C GLU A 13 -7.41 7.53 4.92
N ILE A 14 -6.50 8.37 4.45
CA ILE A 14 -5.07 8.30 4.74
C ILE A 14 -4.53 9.69 5.05
N GLU A 15 -3.81 9.76 6.18
CA GLU A 15 -2.99 10.91 6.53
C GLU A 15 -1.64 10.89 5.79
N PRO A 16 -1.13 12.03 5.28
CA PRO A 16 0.15 12.08 4.55
C PRO A 16 1.37 11.57 5.35
N THR A 17 1.25 11.51 6.67
CA THR A 17 2.29 11.02 7.60
C THR A 17 2.19 9.52 7.88
N GLN A 18 1.17 8.83 7.37
CA GLN A 18 0.90 7.43 7.65
C GLN A 18 1.19 6.57 6.41
N THR A 19 1.83 5.41 6.64
CA THR A 19 2.08 4.48 5.54
C THR A 19 0.77 3.85 5.08
N LEU A 20 0.70 3.51 3.78
CA LEU A 20 -0.48 2.89 3.19
C LEU A 20 -0.91 1.63 3.94
N LEU A 21 0.06 0.81 4.39
CA LEU A 21 -0.24 -0.38 5.21
C LEU A 21 -0.91 0.00 6.55
N ARG A 22 -0.35 0.99 7.27
CA ARG A 22 -0.91 1.39 8.56
C ARG A 22 -2.29 2.00 8.40
N ALA A 23 -2.54 2.74 7.32
CA ALA A 23 -3.85 3.34 7.05
C ALA A 23 -4.89 2.28 6.72
N ALA A 24 -4.54 1.28 5.90
CA ALA A 24 -5.39 0.13 5.64
C ALA A 24 -5.75 -0.60 6.96
N GLU A 25 -4.76 -0.89 7.80
CA GLU A 25 -4.97 -1.56 9.09
C GLU A 25 -5.90 -0.78 10.03
N ALA A 26 -5.74 0.54 10.10
CA ALA A 26 -6.61 1.40 10.91
C ALA A 26 -8.06 1.40 10.40
N ALA A 27 -8.26 1.20 9.10
CA ALA A 27 -9.58 1.04 8.48
C ALA A 27 -10.11 -0.40 8.53
N GLY A 28 -9.39 -1.34 9.15
CA GLY A 28 -9.76 -2.76 9.20
C GLY A 28 -9.51 -3.52 7.90
N ILE A 29 -8.75 -2.96 6.96
CA ILE A 29 -8.34 -3.60 5.71
C ILE A 29 -6.94 -4.19 5.89
N GLN A 30 -6.84 -5.51 5.76
CA GLN A 30 -5.57 -6.23 5.88
C GLN A 30 -4.94 -6.43 4.52
N LEU A 31 -3.71 -5.94 4.36
CA LEU A 31 -2.81 -6.30 3.28
C LEU A 31 -1.82 -7.36 3.81
N PRO A 32 -1.42 -8.36 2.99
CA PRO A 32 -0.37 -9.29 3.41
C PRO A 32 0.87 -8.52 3.88
N SER A 33 1.42 -8.86 5.05
CA SER A 33 2.58 -8.14 5.59
C SER A 33 3.40 -9.01 6.53
N SER A 34 4.69 -8.70 6.66
CA SER A 34 5.61 -9.41 7.56
C SER A 34 6.66 -8.48 8.17
N CYS A 35 7.75 -8.16 7.47
CA CYS A 35 8.88 -7.42 8.07
C CYS A 35 8.61 -5.96 8.44
N ARG A 36 7.64 -5.31 7.77
CA ARG A 36 7.27 -3.90 7.94
C ARG A 36 8.42 -2.88 7.83
N ASN A 37 9.52 -3.26 7.19
CA ASN A 37 10.71 -2.42 7.01
C ASN A 37 11.15 -2.31 5.54
N GLY A 38 10.29 -2.74 4.61
CA GLY A 38 10.53 -2.59 3.17
C GLY A 38 11.47 -3.62 2.53
N THR A 39 11.75 -4.76 3.17
CA THR A 39 12.71 -5.76 2.65
C THR A 39 12.08 -7.07 2.17
N CYS A 40 11.13 -7.65 2.93
CA CYS A 40 10.62 -9.01 2.66
C CYS A 40 9.66 -9.14 1.47
N ARG A 41 9.17 -8.02 0.93
CA ARG A 41 8.20 -7.94 -0.18
C ARG A 41 6.83 -8.60 0.06
N THR A 42 6.52 -9.13 1.23
CA THR A 42 5.18 -9.70 1.52
C THR A 42 4.04 -8.73 1.24
N CYS A 43 4.24 -7.43 1.47
CA CYS A 43 3.21 -6.41 1.21
C CYS A 43 3.16 -5.88 -0.22
N ILE A 44 4.00 -6.37 -1.12
CA ILE A 44 4.11 -5.80 -2.46
C ILE A 44 2.75 -5.78 -3.17
N CYS A 45 2.41 -4.63 -3.75
CA CYS A 45 1.19 -4.45 -4.54
C CYS A 45 1.43 -3.40 -5.63
N LEU A 46 0.48 -3.27 -6.54
CA LEU A 46 0.60 -2.34 -7.65
C LEU A 46 -0.16 -1.05 -7.39
N LEU A 47 0.48 0.09 -7.62
CA LEU A 47 -0.12 1.41 -7.66
C LEU A 47 -0.65 1.66 -9.07
N ARG A 48 -1.98 1.70 -9.21
CA ARG A 48 -2.67 1.95 -10.48
C ARG A 48 -2.87 3.44 -10.75
N GLU A 49 -3.09 4.22 -9.69
CA GLU A 49 -3.28 5.67 -9.76
C GLU A 49 -2.64 6.33 -8.54
N GLY A 50 -2.20 7.58 -8.70
CA GLY A 50 -1.63 8.39 -7.62
C GLY A 50 -0.12 8.29 -7.52
N GLU A 51 0.42 8.90 -6.48
CA GLU A 51 1.86 8.99 -6.23
C GLU A 51 2.17 8.65 -4.78
N VAL A 52 3.33 8.01 -4.58
CA VAL A 52 3.84 7.68 -3.25
C VAL A 52 5.33 7.98 -3.17
N ARG A 53 5.82 8.20 -1.94
CA ARG A 53 7.25 8.12 -1.63
C ARG A 53 7.50 7.01 -0.62
N HIS A 54 8.63 6.33 -0.72
CA HIS A 54 9.08 5.41 0.32
C HIS A 54 9.85 6.17 1.41
N GLN A 55 9.66 5.81 2.67
CA GLN A 55 10.39 6.40 3.81
C GLN A 55 11.83 5.86 3.95
N ILE A 56 12.22 4.92 3.11
CA ILE A 56 13.54 4.30 3.08
C ILE A 56 14.16 4.51 1.71
N ASP A 57 15.48 4.65 1.66
CA ASP A 57 16.20 4.93 0.41
C ASP A 57 16.21 3.72 -0.54
N TRP A 58 16.28 2.52 0.04
CA TRP A 58 16.44 1.26 -0.69
C TRP A 58 15.32 0.26 -0.34
N PRO A 59 14.07 0.52 -0.76
CA PRO A 59 13.04 -0.50 -0.68
C PRO A 59 13.47 -1.69 -1.55
N GLY A 60 13.05 -2.89 -1.17
CA GLY A 60 13.26 -4.13 -1.91
C GLY A 60 12.48 -4.18 -3.23
N LEU A 61 12.63 -3.14 -4.06
CA LEU A 61 12.06 -2.92 -5.38
C LEU A 61 13.18 -2.50 -6.34
N SER A 62 13.21 -3.09 -7.53
CA SER A 62 14.08 -2.63 -8.61
C SER A 62 13.63 -1.27 -9.16
N ALA A 63 14.45 -0.65 -10.01
CA ALA A 63 14.06 0.58 -10.68
C ALA A 63 12.91 0.33 -11.66
N GLU A 64 12.95 -0.78 -12.39
CA GLU A 64 11.92 -1.22 -13.33
C GLU A 64 10.60 -1.48 -12.60
N GLU A 65 10.64 -2.17 -11.46
CA GLU A 65 9.46 -2.42 -10.65
C GLU A 65 8.80 -1.11 -10.19
N LYS A 66 9.59 -0.11 -9.79
CA LYS A 66 9.07 1.22 -9.44
C LYS A 66 8.40 1.90 -10.64
N VAL A 67 8.97 1.78 -11.84
CA VAL A 67 8.40 2.34 -13.08
C VAL A 67 7.11 1.63 -13.48
N GLU A 68 7.02 0.32 -13.27
CA GLU A 68 5.81 -0.47 -13.50
C GLU A 68 4.70 -0.19 -12.47
N GLY A 69 5.00 0.56 -11.40
CA GLY A 69 4.05 0.95 -10.36
C GLY A 69 4.05 0.02 -9.14
N TRP A 70 5.01 -0.90 -9.01
CA TRP A 70 5.12 -1.73 -7.81
C TRP A 70 5.57 -0.90 -6.61
N ILE A 71 4.90 -1.10 -5.47
CA ILE A 71 5.19 -0.41 -4.23
C ILE A 71 5.26 -1.38 -3.05
N LEU A 72 5.89 -0.93 -1.96
CA LEU A 72 5.83 -1.58 -0.65
C LEU A 72 4.99 -0.72 0.31
N PRO A 73 3.68 -0.98 0.47
CA PRO A 73 2.77 -0.22 1.32
C PRO A 73 3.23 -0.06 2.77
N CYS A 74 4.03 -0.99 3.28
CA CYS A 74 4.56 -0.92 4.65
C CYS A 74 5.46 0.28 4.91
N VAL A 75 6.09 0.83 3.87
CA VAL A 75 7.00 1.98 3.93
C VAL A 75 6.63 3.09 2.93
N ALA A 76 5.52 2.96 2.22
CA ALA A 76 5.03 3.95 1.25
C ALA A 76 4.09 4.95 1.93
N LEU A 77 4.38 6.24 1.78
CA LEU A 77 3.51 7.36 2.17
C LEU A 77 2.82 7.94 0.93
N PRO A 78 1.52 8.26 0.99
CA PRO A 78 0.85 8.87 -0.14
C PRO A 78 1.29 10.33 -0.35
N LEU A 79 1.36 10.73 -1.61
CA LEU A 79 1.52 12.12 -2.05
C LEU A 79 0.24 12.66 -2.71
N SER A 80 -0.69 11.77 -3.05
CA SER A 80 -2.01 12.07 -3.61
C SER A 80 -2.99 10.94 -3.25
N ASP A 81 -4.24 11.04 -3.71
CA ASP A 81 -5.18 9.91 -3.66
C ASP A 81 -4.63 8.74 -4.49
N VAL A 82 -4.80 7.51 -4.00
CA VAL A 82 -4.19 6.32 -4.60
C VAL A 82 -5.23 5.24 -4.95
N ALA A 83 -4.97 4.52 -6.04
CA ALA A 83 -5.66 3.27 -6.35
C ALA A 83 -4.65 2.12 -6.33
N LEU A 84 -4.90 1.10 -5.50
CA LEU A 84 -4.05 -0.06 -5.33
C LEU A 84 -4.71 -1.30 -5.92
N GLU A 85 -3.93 -2.14 -6.58
CA GLU A 85 -4.30 -3.51 -6.90
C GLU A 85 -3.61 -4.45 -5.91
N ALA A 86 -4.39 -4.99 -4.98
CA ALA A 86 -3.94 -5.92 -3.96
C ALA A 86 -4.94 -7.09 -3.83
N PRO A 87 -4.82 -8.13 -4.68
CA PRO A 87 -5.78 -9.24 -4.75
C PRO A 87 -6.01 -10.00 -3.44
N ASN A 88 -5.01 -9.98 -2.55
CA ASN A 88 -5.04 -10.69 -1.27
C ASN A 88 -5.42 -9.77 -0.10
N ALA A 89 -5.94 -8.56 -0.38
CA ALA A 89 -6.48 -7.70 0.65
C ALA A 89 -7.83 -8.26 1.16
N PHE A 90 -8.09 -8.18 2.45
CA PHE A 90 -9.36 -8.59 3.04
C PHE A 90 -9.80 -7.64 4.17
N SER A 91 -11.10 -7.59 4.45
CA SER A 91 -11.65 -6.80 5.55
C SER A 91 -11.80 -7.64 6.81
N LEU A 92 -11.48 -7.07 7.97
CA LEU A 92 -11.76 -7.67 9.28
C LEU A 92 -13.23 -7.54 9.70
N PHE A 93 -14.02 -6.78 8.96
CA PHE A 93 -15.43 -6.50 9.23
C PHE A 93 -16.37 -7.12 8.19
N ALA A 94 -15.84 -7.91 7.26
CA ALA A 94 -16.67 -8.68 6.34
C ALA A 94 -17.02 -10.03 6.99
N ASP A 95 -18.32 -10.33 7.09
CA ASP A 95 -18.85 -11.67 7.37
C ASP A 95 -18.62 -12.61 6.16
#